data_AF-A0A927Y2M1-F1
#
_entry.id   AF-A0A927Y2M1-F1
#
_cell.length_a   1.000
_cell.length_b   1.000
_cell.length_c   1.000
_cell.angle_alpha   90.00
_cell.angle_beta   90.00
_cell.angle_gamma   90.00
#
_symmetry.space_group_name_H-M   'P 1'
#
loop_
_entity.id
_entity.type
_entity.pdbx_description
1 polymer ?
#
loop_
_entity_poly.entity_id
_entity_poly.type
_entity_poly.pdbx_seq_one_letter_code
_entity_poly.pdbx_strand_id
1 'polypeptide(L)'
;MKKSFCLVSIMLMVLVIIMFCPSIINAADITVTNAEELANALGNATVEGDKVTLNGTVTLGDYFDNNIIIIDAGDKKLEIDLAGNEFQGNTMGKMFYLKSGTLIFSDSVGGGKVNNNGDLGYIFLMDGGNLVINSGEFTSYDDIINCMYGNITINGGKLKSLNSNAIFLNIHGDISVYEAIINGGTFNGKESACYVNTGKMTINKGDFVGENYGILVSAWTNVNLKIKGGNFEGTKSALNISNSDISVSLSGGKYTATSTDGQENEGAISIFSTYYSEQGETYSPINLLEEGYTFYDDDTIELKKVLSYSDFSQHFYGTKSTVTVGLIENDNNTEEEFKSSEEIKEKDETPKTGSSIILIDKISIILGIAFIVFIVIKKKF
;
A
#
# COMPACT_ATOMS: atom_id res chain seq x y z
N MET A 1 22.73 -39.91 48.69
CA MET A 1 22.62 -39.38 47.31
C MET A 1 21.19 -39.09 46.83
N LYS A 2 20.13 -39.78 47.29
CA LYS A 2 18.75 -39.54 46.80
C LYS A 2 18.12 -38.16 47.13
N LYS A 3 18.52 -37.49 48.22
CA LYS A 3 17.96 -36.18 48.60
C LYS A 3 18.47 -35.00 47.75
N SER A 4 19.71 -35.06 47.23
CA SER A 4 20.26 -34.00 46.36
C SER A 4 19.61 -33.98 44.97
N PHE A 5 19.25 -35.15 44.43
CA PHE A 5 18.63 -35.21 43.09
C PHE A 5 17.23 -34.58 43.08
N CYS A 6 16.45 -34.79 44.14
CA CYS A 6 15.12 -34.20 44.28
C CYS A 6 15.16 -32.66 44.35
N LEU A 7 16.14 -32.10 45.07
CA LEU A 7 16.30 -30.65 45.23
C LEU A 7 16.74 -29.96 43.92
N VAL A 8 17.63 -30.60 43.16
CA VAL A 8 18.05 -30.13 41.83
C VAL A 8 16.88 -30.18 40.85
N SER A 9 16.08 -31.26 40.87
CA SER A 9 14.88 -31.36 40.01
C SER A 9 13.83 -30.31 40.36
N ILE A 10 13.57 -30.02 41.65
CA ILE A 10 12.61 -28.99 42.05
C ILE A 10 13.11 -27.60 41.65
N MET A 11 14.39 -27.28 41.85
CA MET A 11 14.94 -26.00 41.39
C MET A 11 14.89 -25.86 39.87
N LEU A 12 15.16 -26.92 39.11
CA LEU A 12 14.99 -26.90 37.65
C LEU A 12 13.54 -26.66 37.26
N MET A 13 12.59 -27.30 37.93
CA MET A 13 11.16 -27.14 37.64
C MET A 13 10.67 -25.73 37.96
N VAL A 14 11.11 -25.14 39.08
CA VAL A 14 10.79 -23.76 39.45
C VAL A 14 11.44 -22.77 38.48
N LEU A 15 12.68 -23.03 38.05
CA LEU A 15 13.37 -22.20 37.05
C LEU A 15 12.65 -22.25 35.70
N VAL A 16 12.21 -23.44 35.28
CA VAL A 16 11.38 -23.65 34.09
C VAL A 16 10.06 -22.89 34.22
N ILE A 17 9.35 -23.01 35.35
CA ILE A 17 8.07 -22.30 35.55
C ILE A 17 8.25 -20.78 35.48
N ILE A 18 9.29 -20.23 36.10
CA ILE A 18 9.56 -18.77 36.07
C ILE A 18 9.91 -18.31 34.65
N MET A 19 10.62 -19.11 33.86
CA MET A 19 10.98 -18.78 32.48
C MET A 19 9.79 -18.80 31.51
N PHE A 20 8.69 -19.48 31.85
CA PHE A 20 7.50 -19.61 30.99
C PHE A 20 6.25 -18.91 31.54
N CYS A 21 6.37 -18.09 32.59
CA CYS A 21 5.23 -17.30 33.06
C CYS A 21 4.89 -16.22 32.03
N PRO A 22 3.63 -16.13 31.54
CA PRO A 22 3.23 -15.02 30.67
C PRO A 22 3.37 -13.69 31.41
N SER A 23 3.86 -12.67 30.71
CA SER A 23 3.93 -11.30 31.21
C SER A 23 2.65 -10.58 30.82
N ILE A 24 2.11 -9.78 31.73
CA ILE A 24 0.92 -8.95 31.46
C ILE A 24 1.33 -7.49 31.51
N ILE A 25 1.14 -6.77 30.41
CA ILE A 25 1.35 -5.32 30.35
C ILE A 25 0.04 -4.62 30.72
N ASN A 26 0.06 -3.89 31.85
CA ASN A 26 -1.10 -3.17 32.40
C ASN A 26 -1.00 -1.62 32.28
N ALA A 27 -0.39 -1.10 31.21
CA ALA A 27 -0.28 0.35 30.99
C ALA A 27 -0.97 0.79 29.70
N ALA A 28 -1.56 1.99 29.71
CA ALA A 28 -2.27 2.57 28.58
C ALA A 28 -1.33 2.98 27.44
N ASP A 29 -0.19 3.61 27.76
CA ASP A 29 0.88 3.90 26.79
C ASP A 29 2.27 3.73 27.43
N ILE A 30 3.17 3.03 26.75
CA ILE A 30 4.60 2.94 27.13
C ILE A 30 5.43 3.48 25.99
N THR A 31 6.08 4.63 26.19
CA THR A 31 7.04 5.16 25.22
C THR A 31 8.40 4.50 25.42
N VAL A 32 8.98 4.02 24.32
CA VAL A 32 10.29 3.38 24.30
C VAL A 32 11.19 4.06 23.27
N THR A 33 12.43 4.33 23.68
CA THR A 33 13.45 5.06 22.89
C THR A 33 14.71 4.23 22.63
N ASN A 34 14.82 3.06 23.27
CA ASN A 34 15.93 2.13 23.17
C ASN A 34 15.49 0.68 23.49
N ALA A 35 16.36 -0.29 23.25
CA ALA A 35 16.05 -1.71 23.40
C ALA A 35 15.85 -2.15 24.86
N GLU A 36 16.53 -1.51 25.81
CA GLU A 36 16.35 -1.81 27.25
C GLU A 36 14.95 -1.39 27.72
N GLU A 37 14.50 -0.19 27.35
CA GLU A 37 13.14 0.29 27.62
C GLU A 37 12.09 -0.61 26.97
N LEU A 38 12.32 -1.03 25.73
CA LEU A 38 11.44 -1.97 25.04
C LEU A 38 11.37 -3.31 25.77
N ALA A 39 12.49 -3.94 26.10
CA ALA A 39 12.48 -5.21 26.82
C ALA A 39 11.84 -5.10 28.20
N ASN A 40 12.07 -3.99 28.91
CA ASN A 40 11.41 -3.71 30.18
C ASN A 40 9.90 -3.56 30.02
N ALA A 41 9.43 -2.91 28.95
CA ALA A 41 8.01 -2.83 28.62
C ALA A 41 7.41 -4.21 28.37
N LEU A 42 8.13 -5.08 27.65
CA LEU A 42 7.68 -6.43 27.33
C LEU A 42 7.72 -7.40 28.51
N GLY A 43 8.59 -7.17 29.50
CA GLY A 43 8.72 -7.97 30.73
C GLY A 43 9.35 -9.36 30.55
N ASN A 44 9.04 -10.07 29.45
CA ASN A 44 9.55 -11.39 29.12
C ASN A 44 10.52 -11.36 27.92
N ALA A 45 11.57 -10.54 28.02
CA ALA A 45 12.55 -10.44 26.94
C ALA A 45 13.99 -10.34 27.45
N THR A 46 14.93 -10.71 26.59
CA THR A 46 16.36 -10.45 26.75
C THR A 46 16.83 -9.40 25.74
N VAL A 47 17.89 -8.67 26.07
CA VAL A 47 18.44 -7.61 25.22
C VAL A 47 19.88 -7.95 24.83
N GLU A 48 20.18 -7.83 23.54
CA GLU A 48 21.53 -7.86 22.98
C GLU A 48 21.68 -6.73 21.96
N GLY A 49 22.32 -5.63 22.37
CA GLY A 49 22.39 -4.42 21.55
C GLY A 49 21.01 -3.82 21.29
N ASP A 50 20.66 -3.63 20.01
CA ASP A 50 19.36 -3.12 19.59
C ASP A 50 18.26 -4.20 19.50
N LYS A 51 18.63 -5.47 19.75
CA LYS A 51 17.76 -6.63 19.61
C LYS A 51 17.14 -7.03 20.95
N VAL A 52 15.83 -7.17 20.96
CA VAL A 52 15.00 -7.67 22.05
C VAL A 52 14.45 -9.04 21.65
N THR A 53 14.82 -10.09 22.36
CA THR A 53 14.37 -11.46 22.08
C THR A 53 13.36 -11.89 23.12
N LEU A 54 12.16 -12.31 22.68
CA LEU A 54 11.13 -12.83 23.58
C LEU A 54 11.57 -14.17 24.19
N ASN A 55 11.35 -14.33 25.49
CA ASN A 55 11.64 -15.57 26.23
C ASN A 55 10.38 -16.37 26.58
N GLY A 56 9.22 -15.87 26.18
CA GLY A 56 7.93 -16.47 26.48
C GLY A 56 6.80 -15.60 25.93
N THR A 57 5.57 -16.00 26.20
CA THR A 57 4.39 -15.23 25.76
C THR A 57 4.34 -13.88 26.47
N VAL A 58 4.09 -12.83 25.69
CA VAL A 58 3.75 -11.48 26.17
C VAL A 58 2.26 -11.26 25.93
N THR A 59 1.54 -10.84 26.95
CA THR A 59 0.11 -10.53 26.87
C THR A 59 -0.13 -9.07 27.24
N LEU A 60 -0.85 -8.36 26.38
CA LEU A 60 -1.37 -7.04 26.68
C LEU A 60 -2.70 -7.19 27.41
N GLY A 61 -2.93 -6.38 28.44
CA GLY A 61 -4.24 -6.28 29.07
C GLY A 61 -5.32 -5.80 28.07
N ASP A 62 -6.58 -5.89 28.49
CA ASP A 62 -7.69 -5.34 27.71
C ASP A 62 -7.67 -3.81 27.78
N TYR A 63 -7.47 -3.15 26.63
CA TYR A 63 -7.44 -1.69 26.53
C TYR A 63 -8.36 -1.17 25.44
N PHE A 64 -9.18 -0.18 25.82
CA PHE A 64 -9.98 0.63 24.92
C PHE A 64 -9.14 1.84 24.47
N ASP A 65 -9.04 2.04 23.16
CA ASP A 65 -8.57 3.25 22.45
C ASP A 65 -7.10 3.72 22.60
N ASN A 66 -6.23 3.06 23.39
CA ASN A 66 -4.85 3.53 23.62
C ASN A 66 -3.76 2.76 22.84
N ASN A 67 -2.53 3.28 22.91
CA ASN A 67 -1.35 2.80 22.18
C ASN A 67 -0.41 2.11 23.14
N ILE A 68 -0.35 0.79 23.14
CA ILE A 68 0.35 0.15 24.25
C ILE A 68 1.85 0.39 24.23
N ILE A 69 2.47 0.35 23.05
CA ILE A 69 3.90 0.59 22.88
C ILE A 69 4.12 1.67 21.84
N ILE A 70 4.61 2.84 22.27
CA ILE A 70 4.98 3.95 21.42
C ILE A 70 6.48 3.88 21.13
N ILE A 71 6.84 3.68 19.87
CA ILE A 71 8.23 3.71 19.43
C ILE A 71 8.61 5.14 19.02
N ASP A 72 9.48 5.77 19.81
CA ASP A 72 10.01 7.12 19.56
C ASP A 72 11.55 7.10 19.66
N ALA A 73 12.18 6.29 18.81
CA ALA A 73 13.61 5.98 18.90
C ALA A 73 14.52 6.93 18.07
N GLY A 74 13.96 7.98 17.46
CA GLY A 74 14.71 8.95 16.65
C GLY A 74 15.23 8.35 15.36
N ASP A 75 16.54 8.24 15.21
CA ASP A 75 17.23 7.59 14.09
C ASP A 75 17.64 6.13 14.38
N LYS A 76 17.40 5.66 15.61
CA LYS A 76 17.83 4.33 16.06
C LYS A 76 16.95 3.22 15.51
N LYS A 77 17.51 2.02 15.53
CA LYS A 77 16.82 0.77 15.25
C LYS A 77 16.47 0.05 16.56
N LEU A 78 15.29 -0.55 16.61
CA LEU A 78 14.87 -1.54 17.61
C LEU A 78 14.41 -2.80 16.88
N GLU A 79 14.87 -3.96 17.32
CA GLU A 79 14.48 -5.24 16.75
C GLU A 79 13.78 -6.10 17.79
N ILE A 80 12.63 -6.67 17.44
CA ILE A 80 11.93 -7.68 18.21
C ILE A 80 12.11 -9.02 17.48
N ASP A 81 12.73 -9.97 18.16
CA ASP A 81 12.76 -11.37 17.75
C ASP A 81 11.76 -12.16 18.57
N LEU A 82 10.73 -12.69 17.90
CA LEU A 82 9.70 -13.50 18.51
C LEU A 82 10.27 -14.83 19.04
N ALA A 83 11.33 -15.36 18.43
CA ALA A 83 11.97 -16.62 18.81
C ALA A 83 10.98 -17.78 19.06
N GLY A 84 9.97 -17.91 18.20
CA GLY A 84 8.90 -18.92 18.31
C GLY A 84 7.84 -18.62 19.37
N ASN A 85 7.89 -17.47 20.05
CA ASN A 85 6.94 -17.06 21.08
C ASN A 85 5.81 -16.20 20.54
N GLU A 86 4.80 -16.00 21.37
CA GLU A 86 3.61 -15.25 21.02
C GLU A 86 3.55 -13.90 21.75
N PHE A 87 3.11 -12.87 21.02
CA PHE A 87 2.74 -11.58 21.54
C PHE A 87 1.24 -11.41 21.32
N GLN A 88 0.46 -11.35 22.38
CA GLN A 88 -1.01 -11.33 22.32
C GLN A 88 -1.54 -10.02 22.88
N GLY A 89 -2.53 -9.44 22.22
CA GLY A 89 -3.33 -8.35 22.71
C GLY A 89 -4.79 -8.55 22.36
N ASN A 90 -5.65 -7.88 23.12
CA ASN A 90 -7.09 -7.81 22.90
C ASN A 90 -7.51 -6.34 22.96
N THR A 91 -6.88 -5.53 22.11
CA THR A 91 -6.92 -4.07 22.22
C THR A 91 -7.74 -3.52 21.08
N MET A 92 -8.65 -2.59 21.38
CA MET A 92 -9.44 -1.94 20.33
C MET A 92 -8.64 -0.87 19.56
N GLY A 93 -7.42 -0.57 20.04
CA GLY A 93 -6.50 0.38 19.43
C GLY A 93 -5.35 -0.30 18.73
N LYS A 94 -4.14 0.13 19.06
CA LYS A 94 -2.91 -0.32 18.40
C LYS A 94 -1.95 -0.92 19.41
N MET A 95 -1.34 -2.05 19.05
CA MET A 95 -0.28 -2.65 19.88
C MET A 95 1.00 -1.80 19.82
N PHE A 96 1.37 -1.38 18.61
CA PHE A 96 2.54 -0.56 18.34
C PHE A 96 2.15 0.72 17.61
N TYR A 97 2.57 1.85 18.15
CA TYR A 97 2.50 3.15 17.49
C TYR A 97 3.91 3.62 17.15
N LEU A 98 4.25 3.63 15.86
CA LEU A 98 5.56 4.01 15.39
C LEU A 98 5.58 5.49 15.02
N LYS A 99 6.25 6.30 15.85
CA LYS A 99 6.38 7.75 15.66
C LYS A 99 7.73 8.11 15.04
N SER A 100 8.81 7.46 15.47
CA SER A 100 10.15 7.66 14.91
C SER A 100 11.03 6.42 15.12
N GLY A 101 12.16 6.35 14.42
CA GLY A 101 13.08 5.22 14.46
C GLY A 101 12.75 4.11 13.48
N THR A 102 13.45 2.99 13.60
CA THR A 102 13.21 1.78 12.81
C THR A 102 12.79 0.64 13.72
N LEU A 103 11.60 0.08 13.54
CA LEU A 103 11.12 -1.10 14.25
C LEU A 103 11.22 -2.31 13.33
N ILE A 104 11.94 -3.35 13.77
CA ILE A 104 12.12 -4.58 13.01
C ILE A 104 11.48 -5.75 13.75
N PHE A 105 10.66 -6.53 13.07
CA PHE A 105 10.17 -7.81 13.56
C PHE A 105 10.85 -8.97 12.83
N SER A 106 11.23 -9.98 13.60
CA SER A 106 11.74 -11.25 13.11
C SER A 106 11.28 -12.40 14.00
N ASP A 107 11.39 -13.61 13.48
CA ASP A 107 11.19 -14.85 14.21
C ASP A 107 12.31 -15.80 13.80
N SER A 108 13.33 -15.88 14.64
CA SER A 108 14.55 -16.66 14.36
C SER A 108 14.37 -18.17 14.51
N VAL A 109 13.36 -18.60 15.26
CA VAL A 109 13.09 -20.02 15.56
C VAL A 109 11.97 -20.58 14.68
N GLY A 110 10.99 -19.75 14.33
CA GLY A 110 9.80 -20.17 13.59
C GLY A 110 8.61 -20.41 14.52
N GLY A 111 7.41 -20.08 14.04
CA GLY A 111 6.15 -20.25 14.75
C GLY A 111 5.76 -19.09 15.67
N GLY A 112 6.58 -18.04 15.72
CA GLY A 112 6.30 -16.83 16.49
C GLY A 112 5.11 -16.07 15.93
N LYS A 113 4.27 -15.55 16.83
CA LYS A 113 3.00 -14.89 16.46
C LYS A 113 2.80 -13.54 17.15
N VAL A 114 2.13 -12.62 16.48
CA VAL A 114 1.61 -11.37 17.04
C VAL A 114 0.12 -11.32 16.76
N ASN A 115 -0.71 -11.27 17.80
CA ASN A 115 -2.16 -11.31 17.67
C ASN A 115 -2.79 -10.10 18.35
N ASN A 116 -3.64 -9.35 17.65
CA ASN A 116 -4.52 -8.35 18.24
C ASN A 116 -5.98 -8.68 17.94
N ASN A 117 -6.69 -9.26 18.90
CA ASN A 117 -8.07 -9.73 18.68
C ASN A 117 -9.15 -8.72 19.13
N GLY A 118 -8.77 -7.53 19.59
CA GLY A 118 -9.75 -6.52 20.01
C GLY A 118 -10.46 -5.92 18.79
N ASP A 119 -11.75 -5.58 18.96
CA ASP A 119 -12.55 -4.96 17.90
C ASP A 119 -11.91 -3.63 17.44
N LEU A 120 -11.72 -3.41 16.14
CA LEU A 120 -10.95 -2.29 15.55
C LEU A 120 -9.43 -2.32 15.86
N GLY A 121 -8.93 -3.42 16.40
CA GLY A 121 -7.53 -3.56 16.79
C GLY A 121 -6.60 -3.72 15.60
N TYR A 122 -5.63 -2.80 15.47
CA TYR A 122 -4.49 -2.91 14.55
C TYR A 122 -3.24 -3.41 15.28
N ILE A 123 -2.27 -4.02 14.59
CA ILE A 123 -0.96 -4.30 15.23
C ILE A 123 -0.07 -3.05 15.16
N PHE A 124 0.02 -2.43 13.98
CA PHE A 124 0.89 -1.29 13.73
C PHE A 124 0.07 -0.09 13.23
N LEU A 125 0.23 1.04 13.91
CA LEU A 125 -0.08 2.36 13.32
C LEU A 125 1.22 3.13 13.15
N MET A 126 1.44 3.67 11.95
CA MET A 126 2.64 4.43 11.63
C MET A 126 2.30 5.90 11.37
N ASP A 127 2.89 6.76 12.18
CA ASP A 127 2.88 8.23 12.02
C ASP A 127 4.30 8.77 11.77
N GLY A 128 5.20 7.87 11.38
CA GLY A 128 6.60 8.13 11.03
C GLY A 128 7.45 6.86 11.08
N GLY A 129 8.76 7.05 11.02
CA GLY A 129 9.75 5.96 11.17
C GLY A 129 9.75 4.94 10.04
N ASN A 130 10.34 3.77 10.30
CA ASN A 130 10.43 2.65 9.37
C ASN A 130 10.00 1.34 10.05
N LEU A 131 9.06 0.62 9.45
CA LEU A 131 8.67 -0.73 9.88
C LEU A 131 9.31 -1.76 8.96
N VAL A 132 10.00 -2.74 9.54
CA VAL A 132 10.56 -3.88 8.80
C VAL A 132 10.00 -5.18 9.36
N ILE A 133 9.38 -6.01 8.52
CA ILE A 133 8.91 -7.34 8.90
C ILE A 133 9.70 -8.38 8.12
N ASN A 134 10.55 -9.14 8.82
CA ASN A 134 11.36 -10.20 8.22
C ASN A 134 10.63 -11.55 8.20
N SER A 135 9.95 -11.89 9.29
CA SER A 135 9.20 -13.13 9.47
C SER A 135 8.23 -13.04 10.65
N GLY A 136 7.45 -14.10 10.90
CA GLY A 136 6.41 -14.17 11.93
C GLY A 136 5.00 -14.28 11.34
N GLU A 137 4.05 -14.64 12.20
CA GLU A 137 2.62 -14.64 11.86
C GLU A 137 1.92 -13.50 12.61
N PHE A 138 1.16 -12.67 11.91
CA PHE A 138 0.50 -11.48 12.43
C PHE A 138 -0.98 -11.62 12.16
N THR A 139 -1.81 -11.55 13.20
CA THR A 139 -3.26 -11.58 13.08
C THR A 139 -3.88 -10.40 13.80
N SER A 140 -4.75 -9.65 13.14
CA SER A 140 -5.50 -8.56 13.75
C SER A 140 -6.97 -8.63 13.39
N TYR A 141 -7.83 -8.06 14.24
CA TYR A 141 -9.23 -7.90 13.90
C TYR A 141 -9.40 -6.96 12.70
N ASP A 142 -8.83 -5.76 12.78
CA ASP A 142 -8.85 -4.75 11.73
C ASP A 142 -7.55 -4.81 10.91
N ASP A 143 -7.05 -3.71 10.34
CA ASP A 143 -5.82 -3.74 9.56
C ASP A 143 -4.59 -4.21 10.37
N ILE A 144 -3.65 -4.94 9.78
CA ILE A 144 -2.41 -5.27 10.52
C ILE A 144 -1.50 -4.05 10.57
N ILE A 145 -1.33 -3.41 9.42
CA ILE A 145 -0.53 -2.20 9.25
C ILE A 145 -1.44 -1.11 8.72
N ASN A 146 -1.56 -0.02 9.47
CA ASN A 146 -2.15 1.23 9.01
C ASN A 146 -1.04 2.29 8.97
N CYS A 147 -0.70 2.73 7.77
CA CYS A 147 0.43 3.63 7.53
C CYS A 147 -0.01 5.00 7.06
N MET A 148 0.18 6.01 7.91
CA MET A 148 -0.05 7.41 7.58
C MET A 148 1.24 8.13 7.19
N TYR A 149 2.37 7.76 7.78
CA TYR A 149 3.69 8.29 7.43
C TYR A 149 4.77 7.22 7.70
N GLY A 150 5.92 7.35 7.03
CA GLY A 150 7.06 6.43 7.20
C GLY A 150 7.21 5.40 6.09
N ASN A 151 8.23 4.53 6.23
CA ASN A 151 8.52 3.49 5.24
C ASN A 151 8.18 2.10 5.76
N ILE A 152 7.70 1.22 4.88
CA ILE A 152 7.46 -0.18 5.19
C ILE A 152 8.38 -1.04 4.35
N THR A 153 8.99 -2.05 4.95
CA THR A 153 9.69 -3.12 4.23
C THR A 153 9.24 -4.48 4.76
N ILE A 154 8.60 -5.28 3.92
CA ILE A 154 8.16 -6.63 4.29
C ILE A 154 8.96 -7.64 3.47
N ASN A 155 9.83 -8.40 4.14
CA ASN A 155 10.65 -9.44 3.51
C ASN A 155 9.97 -10.81 3.54
N GLY A 156 9.04 -11.03 4.46
CA GLY A 156 8.30 -12.27 4.62
C GLY A 156 7.30 -12.21 5.78
N GLY A 157 6.82 -13.39 6.19
CA GLY A 157 5.81 -13.53 7.23
C GLY A 157 4.41 -13.78 6.66
N LYS A 158 3.45 -13.97 7.57
CA LYS A 158 2.03 -14.14 7.24
C LYS A 158 1.23 -13.10 7.97
N LEU A 159 0.51 -12.26 7.24
CA LEU A 159 -0.34 -11.21 7.76
C LEU A 159 -1.79 -11.59 7.47
N LYS A 160 -2.64 -11.71 8.49
CA LYS A 160 -4.07 -11.98 8.38
C LYS A 160 -4.93 -10.94 9.12
N SER A 161 -5.67 -10.13 8.40
CA SER A 161 -6.77 -9.33 8.97
C SER A 161 -8.05 -10.16 8.99
N LEU A 162 -8.82 -10.07 10.07
CA LEU A 162 -10.07 -10.83 10.24
C LEU A 162 -11.30 -10.08 9.71
N ASN A 163 -11.25 -8.75 9.65
CA ASN A 163 -12.41 -7.91 9.32
C ASN A 163 -12.11 -6.76 8.34
N SER A 164 -10.85 -6.51 7.99
CA SER A 164 -10.45 -5.39 7.11
C SER A 164 -9.30 -5.81 6.17
N ASN A 165 -8.27 -4.97 6.00
CA ASN A 165 -7.18 -5.19 5.06
C ASN A 165 -5.92 -5.72 5.76
N ALA A 166 -5.08 -6.53 5.12
CA ALA A 166 -3.81 -6.85 5.79
C ALA A 166 -2.90 -5.61 5.87
N ILE A 167 -2.90 -4.77 4.84
CA ILE A 167 -2.15 -3.51 4.79
C ILE A 167 -3.06 -2.40 4.29
N PHE A 168 -3.17 -1.32 5.06
CA PHE A 168 -3.79 -0.06 4.66
C PHE A 168 -2.72 1.04 4.53
N LEU A 169 -2.46 1.47 3.29
CA LEU A 169 -1.55 2.57 2.98
C LEU A 169 -2.33 3.85 2.73
N ASN A 170 -2.13 4.83 3.59
CA ASN A 170 -2.68 6.17 3.45
C ASN A 170 -1.60 7.20 3.80
N ILE A 171 -0.50 7.13 3.05
CA ILE A 171 0.67 7.97 3.30
C ILE A 171 0.32 9.42 2.98
N HIS A 172 0.17 10.21 4.03
CA HIS A 172 0.04 11.65 3.96
C HIS A 172 1.46 12.24 3.83
N GLY A 173 1.70 13.15 2.89
CA GLY A 173 3.00 13.81 2.73
C GLY A 173 3.68 13.55 1.37
N ASP A 174 4.97 13.86 1.30
CA ASP A 174 5.73 13.83 0.05
C ASP A 174 5.99 12.38 -0.38
N ILE A 175 5.32 11.94 -1.45
CA ILE A 175 5.45 10.60 -2.03
C ILE A 175 6.85 10.28 -2.55
N SER A 176 7.72 11.28 -2.68
CA SER A 176 9.14 11.07 -3.01
C SER A 176 9.97 10.57 -1.82
N VAL A 177 9.43 10.71 -0.60
CA VAL A 177 10.14 10.38 0.65
C VAL A 177 9.75 9.01 1.20
N TYR A 178 8.45 8.67 1.13
CA TYR A 178 7.91 7.47 1.78
C TYR A 178 7.51 6.39 0.78
N GLU A 179 7.92 5.15 1.07
CA GLU A 179 7.63 3.99 0.23
C GLU A 179 7.35 2.74 1.06
N ALA A 180 6.38 1.94 0.61
CA ALA A 180 6.19 0.57 1.04
C ALA A 180 6.83 -0.41 0.04
N ILE A 181 7.76 -1.24 0.50
CA ILE A 181 8.46 -2.24 -0.32
C ILE A 181 8.10 -3.64 0.18
N ILE A 182 7.45 -4.42 -0.67
CA ILE A 182 7.06 -5.80 -0.37
C ILE A 182 7.95 -6.77 -1.17
N ASN A 183 8.84 -7.45 -0.46
CA ASN A 183 9.77 -8.42 -1.00
C ASN A 183 9.29 -9.87 -0.85
N GLY A 184 8.19 -10.13 -0.14
CA GLY A 184 7.62 -11.46 0.04
C GLY A 184 6.64 -11.54 1.22
N GLY A 185 6.04 -12.71 1.43
CA GLY A 185 5.08 -12.97 2.49
C GLY A 185 3.71 -13.39 1.95
N THR A 186 2.79 -13.69 2.87
CA THR A 186 1.39 -13.99 2.56
C THR A 186 0.51 -12.99 3.30
N PHE A 187 -0.41 -12.35 2.58
CA PHE A 187 -1.28 -11.28 3.05
C PHE A 187 -2.72 -11.72 2.82
N ASN A 188 -3.50 -11.83 3.91
CA ASN A 188 -4.89 -12.24 3.87
C ASN A 188 -5.74 -11.13 4.47
N GLY A 189 -6.59 -10.51 3.65
CA GLY A 189 -7.55 -9.50 4.10
C GLY A 189 -8.98 -10.02 4.00
N LYS A 190 -9.85 -9.58 4.91
CA LYS A 190 -11.28 -9.79 4.78
C LYS A 190 -11.85 -8.95 3.64
N GLU A 191 -11.45 -7.69 3.53
CA GLU A 191 -11.83 -6.83 2.41
C GLU A 191 -10.82 -6.97 1.27
N SER A 192 -9.61 -6.46 1.49
CA SER A 192 -8.51 -6.57 0.54
C SER A 192 -7.20 -6.98 1.18
N ALA A 193 -6.34 -7.73 0.49
CA ALA A 193 -5.03 -8.02 1.07
C ALA A 193 -4.22 -6.73 1.26
N CYS A 194 -4.35 -5.79 0.33
CA CYS A 194 -3.80 -4.45 0.47
C CYS A 194 -4.73 -3.38 -0.10
N TYR A 195 -4.97 -2.34 0.69
CA TYR A 195 -5.62 -1.11 0.28
C TYR A 195 -4.58 0.01 0.14
N VAL A 196 -4.56 0.70 -1.00
CA VAL A 196 -3.68 1.84 -1.27
C VAL A 196 -4.53 3.08 -1.57
N ASN A 197 -4.55 4.00 -0.62
CA ASN A 197 -5.22 5.29 -0.71
C ASN A 197 -4.32 6.38 -1.29
N THR A 198 -3.09 6.46 -0.79
CA THR A 198 -2.07 7.45 -1.20
C THR A 198 -0.66 6.87 -0.98
N GLY A 199 0.32 7.37 -1.72
CA GLY A 199 1.73 7.04 -1.51
C GLY A 199 2.35 6.14 -2.57
N LYS A 200 3.57 5.67 -2.28
CA LYS A 200 4.35 4.83 -3.18
C LYS A 200 4.45 3.40 -2.65
N MET A 201 4.18 2.43 -3.51
CA MET A 201 4.30 1.01 -3.20
C MET A 201 5.06 0.26 -4.31
N THR A 202 6.05 -0.53 -3.92
CA THR A 202 6.73 -1.49 -4.80
C THR A 202 6.52 -2.92 -4.28
N ILE A 203 5.88 -3.76 -5.08
CA ILE A 203 5.71 -5.19 -4.81
C ILE A 203 6.65 -5.98 -5.72
N ASN A 204 7.59 -6.70 -5.14
CA ASN A 204 8.52 -7.57 -5.87
C ASN A 204 8.00 -9.02 -5.97
N LYS A 205 7.37 -9.54 -4.91
CA LYS A 205 6.68 -10.85 -4.85
C LYS A 205 5.84 -10.95 -3.56
N GLY A 206 5.05 -12.01 -3.45
CA GLY A 206 4.20 -12.33 -2.30
C GLY A 206 2.89 -12.96 -2.75
N ASP A 207 2.07 -13.39 -1.79
CA ASP A 207 0.73 -13.91 -2.02
C ASP A 207 -0.29 -12.96 -1.36
N PHE A 208 -1.18 -12.37 -2.13
CA PHE A 208 -2.13 -11.34 -1.71
C PHE A 208 -3.55 -11.84 -1.96
N VAL A 209 -4.23 -12.24 -0.89
CA VAL A 209 -5.57 -12.84 -0.94
C VAL A 209 -6.54 -11.97 -0.16
N GLY A 210 -7.47 -11.30 -0.84
CA GLY A 210 -8.60 -10.64 -0.20
C GLY A 210 -9.90 -11.36 -0.53
N GLU A 211 -10.95 -11.20 0.29
CA GLU A 211 -12.25 -11.72 -0.16
C GLU A 211 -12.78 -10.89 -1.32
N ASN A 212 -12.68 -9.55 -1.29
CA ASN A 212 -13.09 -8.73 -2.42
C ASN A 212 -11.92 -8.51 -3.39
N TYR A 213 -10.79 -8.03 -2.87
CA TYR A 213 -9.67 -7.59 -3.71
C TYR A 213 -8.32 -8.14 -3.28
N GLY A 214 -7.49 -8.60 -4.22
CA GLY A 214 -6.08 -8.85 -3.92
C GLY A 214 -5.40 -7.52 -3.52
N ILE A 215 -5.50 -6.53 -4.40
CA ILE A 215 -5.13 -5.14 -4.15
C ILE A 215 -6.29 -4.24 -4.57
N LEU A 216 -6.66 -3.31 -3.68
CA LEU A 216 -7.55 -2.21 -3.98
C LEU A 216 -6.77 -0.90 -3.95
N VAL A 217 -6.79 -0.18 -5.07
CA VAL A 217 -6.29 1.20 -5.14
C VAL A 217 -7.50 2.10 -5.33
N SER A 218 -7.81 2.90 -4.32
CA SER A 218 -8.88 3.89 -4.40
C SER A 218 -8.29 5.21 -3.97
N ALA A 219 -7.71 5.92 -4.94
CA ALA A 219 -6.85 7.05 -4.64
C ALA A 219 -7.64 8.35 -4.54
N TRP A 220 -7.38 9.17 -3.54
CA TRP A 220 -7.85 10.57 -3.57
C TRP A 220 -6.89 11.41 -4.43
N THR A 221 -5.58 11.20 -4.29
CA THR A 221 -4.51 11.73 -5.18
C THR A 221 -3.21 10.93 -4.99
N ASN A 222 -2.28 10.99 -5.96
CA ASN A 222 -0.85 10.68 -5.80
C ASN A 222 -0.49 9.24 -5.38
N VAL A 223 -0.96 8.24 -6.12
CA VAL A 223 -0.49 6.85 -5.95
C VAL A 223 0.56 6.49 -7.00
N ASN A 224 1.67 5.90 -6.56
CA ASN A 224 2.66 5.27 -7.44
C ASN A 224 2.82 3.80 -7.07
N LEU A 225 2.19 2.92 -7.85
CA LEU A 225 2.20 1.48 -7.64
C LEU A 225 3.09 0.79 -8.67
N LYS A 226 4.06 0.02 -8.19
CA LYS A 226 4.92 -0.82 -9.03
C LYS A 226 4.81 -2.28 -8.61
N ILE A 227 4.28 -3.14 -9.49
CA ILE A 227 4.20 -4.58 -9.26
C ILE A 227 5.14 -5.30 -10.22
N LYS A 228 6.10 -6.05 -9.69
CA LYS A 228 7.06 -6.84 -10.47
C LYS A 228 6.76 -8.33 -10.46
N GLY A 229 5.97 -8.81 -9.50
CA GLY A 229 5.66 -10.23 -9.31
C GLY A 229 4.79 -10.48 -8.08
N GLY A 230 4.36 -11.73 -7.91
CA GLY A 230 3.45 -12.16 -6.83
C GLY A 230 2.20 -12.85 -7.36
N ASN A 231 1.38 -13.37 -6.44
CA ASN A 231 0.05 -13.90 -6.72
C ASN A 231 -0.97 -12.99 -6.04
N PHE A 232 -2.02 -12.61 -6.77
CA PHE A 232 -3.07 -11.70 -6.31
C PHE A 232 -4.41 -12.37 -6.55
N GLU A 233 -5.25 -12.42 -5.53
CA GLU A 233 -6.53 -13.12 -5.56
C GLU A 233 -7.62 -12.29 -4.86
N GLY A 234 -8.78 -12.17 -5.49
CA GLY A 234 -9.98 -11.54 -4.92
C GLY A 234 -11.24 -11.99 -5.66
N THR A 235 -12.40 -12.02 -4.99
CA THR A 235 -13.64 -12.47 -5.68
C THR A 235 -14.19 -11.44 -6.65
N LYS A 236 -13.93 -10.15 -6.40
CA LYS A 236 -14.31 -9.06 -7.32
C LYS A 236 -13.19 -8.78 -8.32
N SER A 237 -11.97 -8.59 -7.83
CA SER A 237 -10.79 -8.37 -8.68
C SER A 237 -9.51 -8.76 -7.96
N ALA A 238 -8.48 -9.20 -8.67
CA ALA A 238 -7.16 -9.36 -8.06
C ALA A 238 -6.45 -8.00 -7.90
N LEU A 239 -6.66 -7.07 -8.82
CA LEU A 239 -6.17 -5.69 -8.77
C LEU A 239 -7.26 -4.74 -9.26
N ASN A 240 -7.87 -4.01 -8.33
CA ASN A 240 -8.79 -2.93 -8.66
C ASN A 240 -8.10 -1.58 -8.50
N ILE A 241 -8.21 -0.71 -9.51
CA ILE A 241 -7.67 0.65 -9.51
C ILE A 241 -8.81 1.60 -9.86
N SER A 242 -9.10 2.54 -8.97
CA SER A 242 -10.11 3.58 -9.16
C SER A 242 -9.50 4.96 -8.89
N ASN A 243 -9.88 5.94 -9.74
CA ASN A 243 -9.58 7.40 -9.66
C ASN A 243 -8.40 7.91 -10.52
N SER A 244 -8.28 9.24 -10.57
CA SER A 244 -7.64 9.99 -11.68
C SER A 244 -6.20 10.47 -11.46
N ASP A 245 -5.48 10.08 -10.40
CA ASP A 245 -4.08 10.50 -10.16
C ASP A 245 -3.22 9.31 -9.70
N ILE A 246 -3.07 8.32 -10.59
CA ILE A 246 -2.41 7.05 -10.29
C ILE A 246 -1.41 6.72 -11.38
N SER A 247 -0.16 6.46 -10.97
CA SER A 247 0.88 5.87 -11.80
C SER A 247 1.00 4.40 -11.45
N VAL A 248 0.71 3.50 -12.39
CA VAL A 248 0.84 2.05 -12.20
C VAL A 248 1.81 1.45 -13.21
N SER A 249 2.78 0.68 -12.72
CA SER A 249 3.72 -0.11 -13.51
C SER A 249 3.60 -1.57 -13.12
N LEU A 250 3.08 -2.41 -14.03
CA LEU A 250 2.99 -3.85 -13.84
C LEU A 250 4.00 -4.54 -14.77
N SER A 251 4.97 -5.27 -14.22
CA SER A 251 5.97 -6.01 -15.01
C SER A 251 5.96 -7.53 -14.75
N GLY A 252 5.01 -8.01 -13.94
CA GLY A 252 4.83 -9.42 -13.63
C GLY A 252 3.72 -9.68 -12.64
N GLY A 253 3.51 -10.96 -12.31
CA GLY A 253 2.52 -11.42 -11.34
C GLY A 253 1.42 -12.27 -11.95
N LYS A 254 0.70 -12.99 -11.09
CA LYS A 254 -0.49 -13.78 -11.39
C LYS A 254 -1.70 -13.15 -10.71
N TYR A 255 -2.74 -12.87 -11.45
CA TYR A 255 -3.94 -12.17 -11.01
C TYR A 255 -5.13 -13.09 -11.21
N THR A 256 -5.83 -13.46 -10.13
CA THR A 256 -6.96 -14.39 -10.18
C THR A 256 -8.20 -13.70 -9.60
N ALA A 257 -9.25 -13.55 -10.42
CA ALA A 257 -10.57 -13.19 -9.93
C ALA A 257 -11.50 -14.41 -9.96
N THR A 258 -12.07 -14.77 -8.80
CA THR A 258 -13.01 -15.89 -8.69
C THR A 258 -14.40 -15.35 -8.39
N SER A 259 -15.24 -15.31 -9.43
CA SER A 259 -16.65 -14.98 -9.25
C SER A 259 -17.29 -16.00 -8.29
N THR A 260 -17.94 -15.50 -7.25
CA THR A 260 -18.85 -16.32 -6.44
C THR A 260 -20.28 -15.95 -6.82
N ASP A 261 -21.16 -16.95 -6.96
CA ASP A 261 -22.55 -16.77 -7.40
C ASP A 261 -23.22 -15.56 -6.71
N GLY A 262 -23.48 -14.50 -7.49
CA GLY A 262 -24.18 -13.30 -7.06
C GLY A 262 -23.32 -12.07 -6.72
N GLN A 263 -21.99 -12.14 -6.80
CA GLN A 263 -21.10 -10.97 -6.72
C GLN A 263 -20.76 -10.46 -8.14
N GLU A 264 -20.69 -9.14 -8.32
CA GLU A 264 -20.18 -8.56 -9.58
C GLU A 264 -18.67 -8.82 -9.68
N ASN A 265 -18.28 -9.68 -10.63
CA ASN A 265 -16.89 -9.84 -11.02
C ASN A 265 -16.47 -8.62 -11.85
N GLU A 266 -15.45 -7.91 -11.39
CA GLU A 266 -14.92 -6.69 -12.03
C GLU A 266 -13.74 -7.00 -12.96
N GLY A 267 -13.38 -8.27 -13.12
CA GLY A 267 -12.24 -8.78 -13.87
C GLY A 267 -10.99 -8.96 -13.00
N ALA A 268 -10.07 -9.82 -13.42
CA ALA A 268 -8.81 -10.06 -12.69
C ALA A 268 -7.98 -8.78 -12.46
N ILE A 269 -7.98 -7.85 -13.43
CA ILE A 269 -7.45 -6.49 -13.26
C ILE A 269 -8.53 -5.53 -13.75
N SER A 270 -8.93 -4.60 -12.89
CA SER A 270 -9.97 -3.62 -13.18
C SER A 270 -9.46 -2.20 -12.99
N ILE A 271 -9.62 -1.34 -13.99
CA ILE A 271 -9.22 0.08 -13.92
C ILE A 271 -10.41 0.97 -14.29
N PHE A 272 -10.81 1.82 -13.35
CA PHE A 272 -11.90 2.76 -13.49
C PHE A 272 -11.41 4.20 -13.33
N SER A 273 -11.78 5.06 -14.29
CA SER A 273 -11.75 6.50 -14.08
C SER A 273 -13.11 6.95 -13.57
N THR A 274 -13.19 7.38 -12.31
CA THR A 274 -14.40 8.01 -11.77
C THR A 274 -14.46 9.45 -12.24
N TYR A 275 -15.43 9.80 -13.09
CA TYR A 275 -15.64 11.18 -13.53
C TYR A 275 -16.77 11.81 -12.72
N TYR A 276 -16.47 12.82 -11.90
CA TYR A 276 -17.50 13.65 -11.27
C TYR A 276 -18.01 14.67 -12.29
N SER A 277 -19.14 14.38 -12.93
CA SER A 277 -19.89 15.40 -13.68
C SER A 277 -20.82 16.16 -12.73
N GLU A 278 -21.10 17.44 -13.00
CA GLU A 278 -22.09 18.24 -12.26
C GLU A 278 -23.52 17.64 -12.31
N GLN A 279 -23.76 16.59 -13.10
CA GLN A 279 -25.04 15.90 -13.26
C GLN A 279 -25.11 14.51 -12.60
N GLY A 280 -24.07 14.08 -11.87
CA GLY A 280 -24.01 12.79 -11.18
C GLY A 280 -22.77 11.96 -11.53
N GLU A 281 -22.52 10.93 -10.73
CA GLU A 281 -21.41 9.98 -10.93
C GLU A 281 -21.65 9.17 -12.20
N THR A 282 -20.70 9.23 -13.15
CA THR A 282 -20.72 8.35 -14.33
C THR A 282 -19.44 7.52 -14.34
N TYR A 283 -19.58 6.21 -14.21
CA TYR A 283 -18.48 5.26 -14.26
C TYR A 283 -18.22 4.87 -15.71
N SER A 284 -17.00 5.09 -16.21
CA SER A 284 -16.56 4.56 -17.51
C SER A 284 -15.40 3.59 -17.26
N PRO A 285 -15.64 2.27 -17.30
CA PRO A 285 -14.54 1.30 -17.16
C PRO A 285 -13.60 1.46 -18.35
N ILE A 286 -12.30 1.66 -18.06
CA ILE A 286 -11.25 1.50 -19.07
C ILE A 286 -10.73 0.09 -18.89
N ASN A 287 -11.33 -0.85 -19.63
CA ASN A 287 -10.77 -2.18 -19.74
C ASN A 287 -9.49 -2.06 -20.59
N LEU A 288 -8.33 -2.10 -19.95
CA LEU A 288 -7.00 -1.99 -20.59
C LEU A 288 -6.64 -3.19 -21.50
N LEU A 289 -7.63 -3.98 -21.92
CA LEU A 289 -7.50 -5.14 -22.78
C LEU A 289 -8.39 -4.97 -24.02
N GLU A 290 -8.13 -3.95 -24.84
CA GLU A 290 -8.66 -3.91 -26.21
C GLU A 290 -7.54 -4.10 -27.24
N GLU A 291 -7.14 -5.37 -27.39
CA GLU A 291 -7.33 -6.16 -28.62
C GLU A 291 -7.39 -7.65 -28.20
N GLY A 292 -8.61 -8.17 -28.02
CA GLY A 292 -8.85 -9.62 -28.16
C GLY A 292 -9.07 -10.49 -26.92
N TYR A 293 -9.24 -9.96 -25.71
CA TYR A 293 -9.53 -10.80 -24.54
C TYR A 293 -10.65 -10.26 -23.67
N THR A 294 -11.88 -10.64 -24.00
CA THR A 294 -12.99 -10.70 -23.04
C THR A 294 -13.02 -12.14 -22.52
N PHE A 295 -12.79 -12.34 -21.22
CA PHE A 295 -13.06 -13.62 -20.58
C PHE A 295 -14.10 -13.40 -19.48
N TYR A 296 -15.04 -14.33 -19.41
CA TYR A 296 -16.03 -14.48 -18.35
C TYR A 296 -15.84 -15.90 -17.80
N ASP A 297 -15.77 -16.00 -16.46
CA ASP A 297 -15.54 -17.17 -15.58
C ASP A 297 -14.08 -17.67 -15.40
N ASP A 298 -13.63 -17.64 -14.13
CA ASP A 298 -12.32 -18.06 -13.59
C ASP A 298 -11.07 -17.44 -14.27
N ASP A 299 -10.99 -16.11 -14.23
CA ASP A 299 -9.97 -15.34 -14.92
C ASP A 299 -8.63 -15.33 -14.16
N THR A 300 -7.67 -16.13 -14.64
CA THR A 300 -6.26 -16.01 -14.28
C THR A 300 -5.49 -15.25 -15.37
N ILE A 301 -4.93 -14.09 -15.04
CA ILE A 301 -4.00 -13.36 -15.89
C ILE A 301 -2.57 -13.55 -15.38
N GLU A 302 -1.66 -13.99 -16.25
CA GLU A 302 -0.22 -14.00 -16.00
C GLU A 302 0.46 -12.94 -16.86
N LEU A 303 0.96 -11.87 -16.25
CA LEU A 303 1.64 -10.81 -17.00
C LEU A 303 3.08 -11.23 -17.33
N LYS A 304 3.38 -11.36 -18.63
CA LYS A 304 4.73 -11.66 -19.16
C LYS A 304 5.42 -10.46 -19.80
N LYS A 305 4.70 -9.33 -19.95
CA LYS A 305 5.19 -8.07 -20.52
C LYS A 305 4.78 -6.89 -19.63
N VAL A 306 5.49 -5.77 -19.75
CA VAL A 306 5.24 -4.57 -18.93
C VAL A 306 3.97 -3.87 -19.43
N LEU A 307 3.02 -3.64 -18.52
CA LEU A 307 1.94 -2.68 -18.69
C LEU A 307 2.28 -1.44 -17.87
N SER A 308 2.40 -0.31 -18.54
CA SER A 308 2.46 0.98 -17.86
C SER A 308 1.17 1.74 -18.12
N TYR A 309 0.50 2.11 -17.05
CA TYR A 309 -0.63 3.02 -17.05
C TYR A 309 -0.23 4.29 -16.30
N SER A 310 -0.28 5.41 -17.01
CA SER A 310 -0.17 6.74 -16.45
C SER A 310 -1.26 7.56 -17.10
N ASP A 311 -2.17 8.17 -16.33
CA ASP A 311 -3.20 9.00 -16.96
C ASP A 311 -3.54 10.27 -16.20
N PHE A 312 -3.65 11.33 -17.00
CA PHE A 312 -4.32 12.62 -16.86
C PHE A 312 -4.09 13.57 -15.67
N SER A 313 -3.27 14.61 -15.90
CA SER A 313 -3.47 15.90 -15.23
C SER A 313 -4.72 16.59 -15.80
N GLN A 314 -5.78 16.78 -14.99
CA GLN A 314 -6.83 17.73 -15.38
C GLN A 314 -6.38 19.17 -15.08
N HIS A 315 -6.12 19.94 -16.14
CA HIS A 315 -6.38 21.37 -16.14
C HIS A 315 -7.87 21.59 -16.39
N PHE A 316 -8.52 22.38 -15.55
CA PHE A 316 -9.89 22.81 -15.75
C PHE A 316 -10.06 23.45 -17.15
N TYR A 317 -11.19 23.14 -17.79
CA TYR A 317 -11.68 23.62 -19.09
C TYR A 317 -10.96 23.11 -20.35
N GLY A 318 -11.47 21.97 -20.84
CA GLY A 318 -11.65 21.69 -22.27
C GLY A 318 -10.39 21.47 -23.09
N THR A 319 -9.94 20.22 -23.21
CA THR A 319 -9.53 19.57 -24.48
C THR A 319 -9.09 18.12 -24.23
N LYS A 320 -9.14 17.33 -25.31
CA LYS A 320 -8.95 15.87 -25.41
C LYS A 320 -7.88 15.24 -24.51
N SER A 321 -8.24 14.05 -24.00
CA SER A 321 -7.32 13.15 -23.29
C SER A 321 -6.67 12.12 -24.21
N THR A 322 -5.38 11.89 -24.01
CA THR A 322 -4.59 10.85 -24.69
C THR A 322 -4.09 9.86 -23.64
N VAL A 323 -4.61 8.63 -23.67
CA VAL A 323 -4.16 7.50 -22.84
C VAL A 323 -2.89 6.93 -23.46
N THR A 324 -1.80 6.80 -22.70
CA THR A 324 -0.63 6.04 -23.15
C THR A 324 -0.53 4.75 -22.35
N VAL A 325 -1.09 3.66 -22.91
CA VAL A 325 -0.81 2.30 -22.45
C VAL A 325 0.46 1.84 -23.15
N GLY A 326 1.58 1.85 -22.43
CA GLY A 326 2.84 1.34 -22.95
C GLY A 326 2.95 -0.16 -22.70
N LEU A 327 2.75 -0.98 -23.74
CA LEU A 327 3.31 -2.34 -23.79
C LEU A 327 4.80 -2.18 -24.13
N ILE A 328 5.69 -2.30 -23.14
CA ILE A 328 7.14 -2.30 -23.42
C ILE A 328 7.54 -3.73 -23.80
N GLU A 329 7.75 -3.98 -25.09
CA GLU A 329 8.48 -5.15 -25.57
C GLU A 329 9.97 -4.96 -25.25
N ASN A 330 10.45 -5.63 -24.22
CA ASN A 330 11.87 -5.67 -23.93
C ASN A 330 12.48 -6.85 -24.70
N ASP A 331 12.59 -6.71 -26.02
CA ASP A 331 13.44 -7.59 -26.81
C ASP A 331 14.89 -7.16 -26.56
N ASN A 332 15.64 -8.02 -25.87
CA ASN A 332 17.08 -7.86 -25.69
C ASN A 332 17.79 -7.90 -27.06
N ASN A 333 17.93 -6.75 -27.71
CA ASN A 333 19.08 -6.32 -28.51
C ASN A 333 18.76 -5.03 -29.25
N THR A 334 19.29 -3.91 -28.75
CA THR A 334 19.86 -2.73 -29.43
C THR A 334 19.45 -1.43 -28.72
N GLU A 335 20.45 -0.63 -28.36
CA GLU A 335 20.28 0.79 -28.02
C GLU A 335 19.78 1.52 -29.27
N GLU A 336 18.55 2.04 -29.26
CA GLU A 336 18.18 3.16 -30.12
C GLU A 336 17.58 4.30 -29.30
N GLU A 337 18.14 5.49 -29.54
CA GLU A 337 17.77 6.76 -28.95
C GLU A 337 16.29 7.11 -29.21
N PHE A 338 15.62 7.60 -28.17
CA PHE A 338 14.34 8.28 -28.27
C PHE A 338 14.46 9.53 -29.17
N LYS A 339 13.80 9.53 -30.34
CA LYS A 339 13.45 10.75 -31.08
C LYS A 339 11.94 10.96 -31.05
N SER A 340 11.55 12.14 -30.57
CA SER A 340 10.16 12.56 -30.47
C SER A 340 9.58 12.94 -31.85
N SER A 341 8.37 12.40 -32.11
CA SER A 341 7.26 12.94 -32.92
C SER A 341 7.53 13.42 -34.36
N GLU A 342 7.05 12.66 -35.35
CA GLU A 342 6.62 13.20 -36.65
C GLU A 342 5.10 13.37 -36.68
N GLU A 343 4.65 14.56 -37.12
CA GLU A 343 3.26 14.93 -37.39
C GLU A 343 2.65 14.05 -38.50
N ILE A 344 1.51 13.43 -38.24
CA ILE A 344 0.65 12.85 -39.29
C ILE A 344 -0.23 13.98 -39.84
N LYS A 345 -0.02 14.33 -41.12
CA LYS A 345 -0.89 15.23 -41.87
C LYS A 345 -2.15 14.49 -42.33
N GLU A 346 -3.32 14.94 -41.88
CA GLU A 346 -4.61 14.52 -42.41
C GLU A 346 -4.78 14.96 -43.88
N LYS A 347 -5.39 14.07 -44.66
CA LYS A 347 -5.66 14.20 -46.09
C LYS A 347 -7.16 14.52 -46.25
N ASP A 348 -7.46 15.80 -46.48
CA ASP A 348 -8.81 16.27 -46.79
C ASP A 348 -9.28 15.80 -48.17
N GLU A 349 -10.40 15.08 -48.23
CA GLU A 349 -11.19 14.89 -49.44
C GLU A 349 -12.36 15.90 -49.47
N THR A 350 -12.25 16.88 -50.36
CA THR A 350 -13.31 17.87 -50.68
C THR A 350 -14.47 17.29 -51.49
N PRO A 351 -15.70 17.81 -51.32
CA PRO A 351 -16.68 17.95 -52.40
C PRO A 351 -16.71 19.39 -52.96
N LYS A 352 -16.54 19.52 -54.28
CA LYS A 352 -16.93 20.68 -55.11
C LYS A 352 -18.46 20.77 -55.15
N THR A 353 -19.20 21.88 -55.27
CA THR A 353 -18.95 23.23 -55.82
C THR A 353 -20.16 24.11 -55.45
N GLY A 354 -19.96 25.43 -55.27
CA GLY A 354 -21.05 26.41 -55.19
C GLY A 354 -20.54 27.81 -54.86
N SER A 355 -20.24 28.58 -55.90
CA SER A 355 -19.57 29.88 -55.91
C SER A 355 -20.24 30.99 -55.09
N SER A 356 -19.45 31.81 -54.39
CA SER A 356 -19.49 33.29 -54.42
C SER A 356 -18.31 33.90 -53.65
N ILE A 357 -17.61 34.82 -54.32
CA ILE A 357 -16.46 35.60 -53.87
C ILE A 357 -16.95 36.79 -53.02
N ILE A 358 -16.41 36.99 -51.80
CA ILE A 358 -16.10 38.33 -51.25
C ILE A 358 -14.81 38.24 -50.40
N LEU A 359 -13.94 39.22 -50.65
CA LEU A 359 -12.60 39.47 -50.15
C LEU A 359 -12.62 40.20 -48.78
N ILE A 360 -11.50 40.17 -48.03
CA ILE A 360 -11.06 41.17 -47.01
C ILE A 360 -11.70 40.98 -45.60
N ASP A 361 -11.04 41.03 -44.42
CA ASP A 361 -9.75 41.60 -44.03
C ASP A 361 -9.12 40.99 -42.75
N LYS A 362 -7.80 41.16 -42.65
CA LYS A 362 -6.98 41.08 -41.43
C LYS A 362 -7.16 42.33 -40.54
N ILE A 363 -8.38 42.64 -40.12
CA ILE A 363 -8.69 43.80 -39.24
C ILE A 363 -9.31 43.35 -37.89
N SER A 364 -8.72 42.34 -37.24
CA SER A 364 -9.08 42.02 -35.85
C SER A 364 -7.90 42.06 -34.88
N ILE A 365 -6.68 42.24 -35.38
CA ILE A 365 -5.45 42.25 -34.55
C ILE A 365 -4.93 43.69 -34.32
N ILE A 366 -5.37 44.67 -35.10
CA ILE A 366 -4.92 46.07 -34.97
C ILE A 366 -5.82 46.91 -34.04
N LEU A 367 -7.03 46.46 -33.71
CA LEU A 367 -7.95 47.18 -32.79
C LEU A 367 -7.78 46.79 -31.30
N GLY A 368 -7.10 45.69 -30.99
CA GLY A 368 -6.84 45.27 -29.60
C GLY A 368 -5.68 46.00 -28.91
N ILE A 369 -4.75 46.57 -29.68
CA ILE A 369 -3.54 47.23 -29.16
C ILE A 369 -3.74 48.73 -28.94
N ALA A 370 -4.74 49.35 -29.59
CA ALA A 370 -5.07 50.76 -29.40
C ALA A 370 -5.91 51.04 -28.13
N PHE A 371 -6.51 50.02 -27.49
CA PHE A 371 -7.37 50.21 -26.32
C PHE A 371 -6.62 50.18 -24.97
N ILE A 372 -5.40 49.61 -24.95
CA ILE A 372 -4.58 49.51 -23.73
C ILE A 372 -3.72 50.78 -23.49
N VAL A 373 -3.44 51.56 -24.54
CA VAL A 373 -2.65 52.80 -24.42
C VAL A 373 -3.49 54.00 -23.94
N PHE A 374 -4.83 53.96 -24.04
CA PHE A 374 -5.70 55.05 -23.60
C PHE A 374 -6.15 54.97 -22.12
N ILE A 375 -6.01 53.81 -21.46
CA ILE A 375 -6.40 53.62 -20.06
C ILE A 375 -5.27 53.99 -19.08
N VAL A 376 -4.02 54.05 -19.53
CA VAL A 376 -2.85 54.36 -18.68
C VAL A 376 -2.55 55.87 -18.58
N ILE A 377 -3.04 56.70 -19.50
CA ILE A 377 -2.77 58.15 -19.49
C ILE A 377 -3.80 58.99 -18.71
N LYS A 378 -4.93 58.40 -18.27
CA LYS A 378 -5.95 59.14 -17.49
C LYS A 378 -5.80 59.06 -15.96
N LYS A 379 -4.71 58.51 -15.44
CA LYS A 379 -4.44 58.41 -13.98
C LYS A 379 -3.27 59.25 -13.46
N LYS A 380 -2.71 60.13 -14.30
CA LYS A 380 -1.72 61.14 -13.90
C LYS A 380 -1.93 62.45 -14.69
N PHE A 381 -3.07 63.11 -14.46
CA PHE A 381 -3.24 64.57 -14.45
C PHE A 381 -4.53 64.89 -13.68
#